data_AF-A0A6G2DPE5-F1
#
_entry.id   AF-A0A6G2DPE5-F1
#
_cell.length_a   1.000
_cell.length_b   1.000
_cell.length_c   1.000
_cell.angle_alpha   90.00
_cell.angle_beta   90.00
_cell.angle_gamma   90.00
#
_symmetry.space_group_name_H-M   'P 1'
#
loop_
_entity.id
_entity.type
_entity.pdbx_description
1 polymer ?
#
loop_
_entity_poly.entity_id
_entity_poly.type
_entity_poly.pdbx_seq_one_letter_code
_entity_poly.pdbx_strand_id
1 'polypeptide(L)'
;VEVTFVLDNETENHSISSLKRELLRRTQTPHVYNLDDILELHNRALENGITEVAASCELMKMFGKETYFSMGSEKNLKITTLDDLEIFKALLKSKKEDWIKD
;
A
#
# COMPACT_ATOMS: atom_id res chain seq x y z
N VAL A 1 8.37 4.22 -18.16
CA VAL A 1 9.10 4.48 -16.90
C VAL A 1 8.45 5.71 -16.27
N GLU A 2 7.84 5.55 -15.11
CA GLU A 2 7.24 6.66 -14.36
C GLU A 2 8.26 7.21 -13.37
N VAL A 3 8.38 8.53 -13.26
CA VAL A 3 9.25 9.20 -12.29
C VAL A 3 8.39 9.60 -11.09
N THR A 4 8.82 9.21 -9.88
CA THR A 4 8.12 9.56 -8.62
C THR A 4 8.87 10.68 -7.93
N PHE A 5 8.28 11.87 -7.88
CA PHE A 5 8.83 13.04 -7.19
C PHE A 5 8.53 12.99 -5.68
N VAL A 6 9.43 13.56 -4.88
CA VAL A 6 9.25 13.77 -3.43
C VAL A 6 8.80 15.20 -3.21
N LEU A 7 7.72 15.40 -2.48
CA LEU A 7 7.24 16.72 -2.09
C LEU A 7 7.61 16.99 -0.62
N ASP A 8 7.91 18.25 -0.29
CA ASP A 8 8.21 18.64 1.09
C ASP A 8 6.93 18.69 1.96
N ASN A 9 5.77 18.93 1.34
CA ASN A 9 4.46 18.94 1.99
C ASN A 9 3.34 18.62 0.98
N GLU A 10 2.12 18.35 1.48
CA GLU A 10 0.97 17.94 0.66
C GLU A 10 0.45 19.01 -0.31
N THR A 11 0.73 20.28 -0.04
CA THR A 11 0.25 21.41 -0.86
C THR A 11 1.24 21.86 -1.92
N GLU A 12 2.46 21.34 -1.88
CA GLU A 12 3.52 21.73 -2.79
C GLU A 12 3.23 21.26 -4.21
N ASN A 13 3.52 22.11 -5.20
CA ASN A 13 3.24 21.82 -6.60
C ASN A 13 4.50 21.72 -7.48
N HIS A 14 5.70 21.77 -6.89
CA HIS A 14 6.97 21.63 -7.57
C HIS A 14 7.95 20.75 -6.79
N SER A 15 8.87 20.09 -7.50
CA SER A 15 9.97 19.33 -6.89
C SER A 15 11.09 19.07 -7.89
N ILE A 16 12.32 19.00 -7.39
CA ILE A 16 13.49 18.55 -8.13
C ILE A 16 14.05 17.21 -7.60
N SER A 17 13.42 16.66 -6.56
CA SER A 17 13.84 15.42 -5.90
C SER A 17 12.95 14.25 -6.32
N SER A 18 13.54 13.08 -6.53
CA SER A 18 12.80 11.88 -6.92
C SER A 18 13.34 10.62 -6.26
N LEU A 19 12.47 9.63 -6.12
CA LEU A 19 12.83 8.29 -5.65
C LEU A 19 13.02 7.34 -6.83
N LYS A 20 13.97 6.41 -6.70
CA LYS A 20 14.16 5.31 -7.65
C LYS A 20 12.99 4.35 -7.54
N ARG A 21 12.09 4.37 -8.53
CA ARG A 21 10.86 3.58 -8.55
C ARG A 21 11.10 2.09 -8.31
N GLU A 22 12.21 1.55 -8.81
CA GLU A 22 12.57 0.13 -8.72
C GLU A 22 12.77 -0.33 -7.27
N LEU A 23 13.10 0.61 -6.38
CA LEU A 23 13.29 0.40 -4.95
C LEU A 23 12.01 0.60 -4.13
N LEU A 24 10.88 0.95 -4.77
CA LEU A 24 9.61 1.20 -4.10
C LEU A 24 8.67 0.01 -4.24
N ARG A 25 7.87 -0.24 -3.20
CA ARG A 25 6.76 -1.19 -3.20
C ARG A 25 5.54 -0.51 -2.58
N ARG A 26 4.39 -0.62 -3.25
CA ARG A 26 3.08 -0.23 -2.70
C ARG A 26 2.44 -1.47 -2.11
N THR A 27 2.08 -1.42 -0.82
CA THR A 27 1.43 -2.54 -0.15
C THR A 27 -0.05 -2.63 -0.52
N GLN A 28 -0.61 -3.84 -0.44
CA GLN A 28 -2.02 -4.14 -0.66
C GLN A 28 -2.48 -5.15 0.39
N THR A 29 -3.78 -5.19 0.68
CA THR A 29 -4.39 -6.24 1.52
C THR A 29 -4.67 -7.49 0.68
N PRO A 30 -4.78 -8.70 1.25
CA PRO A 30 -4.66 -9.03 2.67
C PRO A 30 -3.22 -8.93 3.17
N HIS A 31 -3.08 -8.52 4.43
CA HIS A 31 -1.85 -8.70 5.19
C HIS A 31 -2.05 -9.84 6.19
N VAL A 32 -1.01 -10.62 6.45
CA VAL A 32 -1.06 -11.77 7.37
C VAL A 32 0.02 -11.60 8.42
N TYR A 33 -0.33 -11.89 9.67
CA TYR A 33 0.55 -11.77 10.83
C TYR A 33 0.33 -12.95 11.76
N ASN A 34 1.35 -13.32 12.53
CA ASN A 34 1.11 -14.09 13.75
C ASN A 34 0.30 -13.23 14.71
N LEU A 35 -0.73 -13.84 15.30
CA LEU A 35 -1.66 -13.13 16.17
C LEU A 35 -0.94 -12.53 17.40
N ASP A 36 -0.09 -13.31 18.05
CA ASP A 36 0.62 -12.86 19.25
C ASP A 36 1.54 -11.67 18.95
N ASP A 37 2.27 -11.71 17.83
CA ASP A 37 3.16 -10.63 17.39
C ASP A 37 2.37 -9.34 17.15
N ILE A 38 1.27 -9.40 16.38
CA ILE A 38 0.53 -8.18 16.04
C ILE A 38 -0.22 -7.61 17.25
N LEU A 39 -0.73 -8.46 18.14
CA LEU A 39 -1.36 -8.02 19.39
C LEU A 39 -0.36 -7.32 20.33
N GLU A 40 0.85 -7.86 20.48
CA GLU A 40 1.92 -7.21 21.24
C GLU A 40 2.19 -5.80 20.70
N LEU A 41 2.32 -5.65 19.38
CA LEU A 41 2.58 -4.36 18.75
C LEU A 41 1.42 -3.36 18.94
N HIS A 42 0.17 -3.82 18.83
CA HIS A 42 -0.98 -2.96 19.11
C HIS A 42 -1.02 -2.49 20.56
N ASN A 43 -0.73 -3.37 21.53
CA ASN A 43 -0.67 -2.98 22.94
C ASN A 43 0.44 -1.96 23.20
N ARG A 44 1.64 -2.21 22.66
CA ARG A 44 2.76 -1.27 22.75
C ARG A 44 2.44 0.07 22.08
N ALA A 45 1.72 0.08 20.96
CA ALA A 45 1.26 1.32 20.33
C ALA A 45 0.41 2.14 21.30
N LEU A 46 -0.57 1.51 21.94
CA LEU A 46 -1.44 2.16 22.92
C LEU A 46 -0.67 2.68 24.14
N GLU A 47 0.29 1.92 24.66
CA GLU A 47 1.17 2.35 25.76
C GLU A 47 2.01 3.59 25.40
N ASN A 48 2.37 3.74 24.13
CA ASN A 48 3.10 4.90 23.60
C ASN A 48 2.18 6.04 23.12
N GLY A 49 0.87 5.95 23.35
CA GLY A 49 -0.11 6.95 22.94
C GLY A 49 -0.40 6.99 21.44
N ILE A 50 -0.03 5.94 20.70
CA ILE A 50 -0.29 5.81 19.27
C ILE A 50 -1.65 5.11 19.09
N THR A 51 -2.65 5.86 18.64
CA THR A 51 -4.01 5.35 18.42
C THR A 51 -4.43 5.33 16.95
N GLU A 52 -3.75 6.09 16.10
CA GLU A 52 -4.06 6.23 14.66
C GLU A 52 -2.92 5.68 13.82
N VAL A 53 -3.17 4.56 13.13
CA VAL A 53 -2.27 3.96 12.14
C VAL A 53 -3.08 3.52 10.94
N ALA A 54 -2.57 3.78 9.74
CA ALA A 54 -3.32 3.51 8.51
C ALA A 54 -3.44 2.00 8.22
N ALA A 55 -2.44 1.20 8.63
CA ALA A 55 -2.43 -0.24 8.47
C ALA A 55 -1.45 -0.93 9.43
N SER A 56 -1.65 -2.23 9.69
CA SER A 56 -0.75 -3.02 10.55
C SER A 56 0.70 -3.08 10.06
N CYS A 57 0.98 -2.94 8.75
CA CYS A 57 2.35 -2.86 8.25
C CYS A 57 3.08 -1.57 8.65
N GLU A 58 2.33 -0.50 8.94
CA GLU A 58 2.88 0.72 9.53
C GLU A 58 3.32 0.47 10.97
N LEU A 59 2.53 -0.27 11.77
CA LEU A 59 2.95 -0.69 13.11
C LEU A 59 4.22 -1.53 13.07
N MET A 60 4.32 -2.49 12.15
CA MET A 60 5.54 -3.28 11.96
C MET A 60 6.75 -2.39 11.74
N LYS A 61 6.64 -1.42 10.81
CA LYS A 61 7.69 -0.41 10.55
C LYS A 61 8.03 0.40 11.80
N MET A 62 7.04 0.95 12.50
CA MET A 62 7.24 1.81 13.66
C MET A 62 8.00 1.11 14.80
N PHE A 63 7.74 -0.18 14.99
CA PHE A 63 8.40 -0.99 16.01
C PHE A 63 9.60 -1.80 15.50
N GLY A 64 10.10 -1.50 14.31
CA GLY A 64 11.32 -2.10 13.76
C GLY A 64 11.19 -3.59 13.41
N LYS A 65 9.97 -4.07 13.15
CA LYS A 65 9.71 -5.44 12.72
C LYS A 65 9.74 -5.52 11.19
N GLU A 66 10.51 -6.47 10.66
CA GLU A 66 10.60 -6.70 9.22
C GLU A 66 9.25 -7.11 8.61
N THR A 67 9.01 -6.67 7.38
CA THR A 67 7.84 -7.08 6.58
C THR A 67 8.33 -7.80 5.33
N TYR A 68 7.79 -8.98 5.08
CA TYR A 68 8.06 -9.77 3.88
C TYR A 68 7.01 -9.50 2.82
N PHE A 69 7.41 -9.48 1.56
CA PHE A 69 6.53 -9.16 0.43
C PHE A 69 6.14 -10.41 -0.35
N SER A 70 4.85 -10.52 -0.66
CA SER A 70 4.34 -11.43 -1.69
C SER A 70 4.00 -10.65 -2.96
N MET A 71 3.98 -11.33 -4.10
CA MET A 71 3.50 -10.72 -5.34
C MET A 71 2.01 -10.38 -5.22
N GLY A 72 1.67 -9.12 -5.47
CA GLY A 72 0.30 -8.63 -5.52
C GLY A 72 -0.25 -8.59 -6.96
N SER A 73 -1.41 -7.95 -7.12
CA SER A 73 -2.03 -7.73 -8.42
C SER A 73 -2.53 -6.29 -8.50
N GLU A 74 -2.26 -5.61 -9.62
CA GLU A 74 -2.84 -4.27 -9.86
C GLU A 74 -4.37 -4.31 -9.94
N LYS A 75 -4.98 -5.49 -10.16
CA LYS A 75 -6.45 -5.67 -10.09
C LYS A 75 -6.98 -5.61 -8.66
N ASN A 76 -6.12 -5.73 -7.64
CA ASN A 76 -6.48 -5.63 -6.23
C ASN A 76 -6.45 -4.16 -5.76
N LEU A 77 -7.25 -3.32 -6.43
CA LEU A 77 -7.33 -1.91 -6.10
C LEU A 77 -8.26 -1.67 -4.89
N LYS A 78 -7.92 -0.67 -4.08
CA LYS A 78 -8.83 -0.13 -3.06
C LYS A 78 -9.74 0.88 -3.73
N ILE A 79 -11.06 0.73 -3.61
CA ILE A 79 -12.01 1.71 -4.13
C ILE A 79 -12.13 2.86 -3.12
N THR A 80 -11.59 4.02 -3.47
CA THR A 80 -11.61 5.23 -2.64
C THR A 80 -12.22 6.43 -3.33
N THR A 81 -12.24 6.41 -4.66
CA THR A 81 -12.76 7.47 -5.52
C THR A 81 -13.84 6.93 -6.48
N LEU A 82 -14.54 7.84 -7.16
CA LEU A 82 -15.47 7.45 -8.23
C LEU A 82 -14.73 6.84 -9.43
N ASP A 83 -13.54 7.34 -9.75
CA ASP A 83 -12.70 6.79 -10.81
C ASP A 83 -12.30 5.34 -10.50
N ASP A 84 -11.92 5.04 -9.25
CA ASP A 84 -11.66 3.67 -8.81
C ASP A 84 -12.86 2.75 -9.04
N LEU A 85 -14.08 3.26 -8.77
CA LEU A 85 -15.31 2.50 -8.96
C LEU A 85 -15.60 2.25 -10.45
N GLU A 86 -15.33 3.23 -11.32
CA GLU A 86 -15.46 3.05 -12.77
C GLU A 86 -14.46 2.02 -13.30
N ILE A 87 -13.20 2.10 -12.87
CA ILE A 87 -12.16 1.12 -13.17
C ILE A 87 -12.58 -0.27 -12.70
N PHE A 88 -13.08 -0.39 -11.47
CA PHE A 88 -13.54 -1.66 -10.93
C PHE A 88 -14.71 -2.25 -11.74
N LYS A 89 -15.70 -1.43 -12.12
CA LYS A 89 -16.81 -1.85 -12.99
C LYS A 89 -16.32 -2.32 -14.35
N ALA A 90 -15.32 -1.67 -14.93
CA ALA A 90 -14.70 -2.12 -16.18
C ALA A 90 -13.99 -3.46 -16.00
N LEU A 91 -13.24 -3.63 -14.90
CA LEU A 91 -12.57 -4.90 -14.56
C LEU A 91 -13.57 -6.06 -14.38
N LEU A 92 -14.73 -5.83 -13.78
CA LEU A 92 -15.78 -6.85 -13.63
C LEU A 92 -16.36 -7.33 -14.98
N LYS A 93 -16.42 -6.44 -15.97
CA LYS A 93 -16.94 -6.75 -17.31
C LYS A 93 -15.86 -7.26 -18.26
N SER A 94 -14.59 -7.02 -17.93
CA SER A 94 -13.44 -7.47 -18.71
C SER A 94 -13.38 -9.00 -18.71
N LYS A 95 -13.30 -9.58 -19.91
CA LYS A 95 -12.96 -10.98 -20.10
C LYS A 95 -11.47 -11.06 -20.45
N LYS A 96 -10.77 -12.06 -19.94
CA LYS A 96 -9.40 -12.33 -20.36
C LYS A 96 -9.48 -12.79 -21.82
N GLU A 97 -8.92 -12.00 -22.72
CA GLU A 97 -8.82 -12.36 -24.14
C GLU A 97 -7.69 -13.38 -24.29
N ASP A 98 -7.94 -14.48 -24.99
CA ASP A 98 -7.03 -15.63 -25.08
C ASP A 98 -5.66 -15.30 -25.71
N TRP A 99 -5.56 -14.19 -26.44
CA TRP A 99 -4.33 -13.75 -27.11
C TRP A 99 -3.45 -12.85 -26.22
N ILE A 100 -3.96 -12.34 -25.10
CA ILE A 100 -3.17 -11.56 -24.15
C ILE A 100 -2.36 -12.54 -23.30
N LYS A 101 -1.06 -12.65 -23.61
CA LYS A 101 -0.11 -13.41 -22.81
C LYS A 101 0.19 -12.65 -21.50
N ASP A 102 0.24 -13.40 -20.40
CA ASP A 102 0.69 -12.89 -19.09
C ASP A 102 2.18 -12.49 -19.11
#